data_AF-A0A520YD08-F1
#
_entry.id   AF-A0A520YD08-F1
#
_cell.length_a   1.000
_cell.length_b   1.000
_cell.length_c   1.000
_cell.angle_alpha   90.00
_cell.angle_beta   90.00
_cell.angle_gamma   90.00
#
_symmetry.space_group_name_H-M   'P 1'
#
loop_
_entity.id
_entity.type
_entity.pdbx_description
1 polymer ?
#
loop_
_entity_poly.entity_id
_entity_poly.type
_entity_poly.pdbx_seq_one_letter_code
_entity_poly.pdbx_strand_id
1 'polypeptide(L)'
;MATPCAGPFLGAALGTALVLPTVAAIGVFAMLGLGLAIPFIMIAFVPALRAKLPRPGPWMVKLQRGLAIPMGLSALAALWLLWRLAGDTALIAGIAAMAGLVFFLWMGSRRPGLGRVALAVGVGLAIAGAVFLPDRPSTEAAIPDFAEPWSEDAVAAAREEGRPVFVYFTADWCLTCKVNERTAIKRQATLDAFEDADVAVFVGDWTDGDPAITRFLEGMQRAAVPVYLWYASGREAEELPQVITQDMLVERAQSSARKTSLPPT
;
A
#
# COMPACT_ATOMS: atom_id res chain seq x y z
N MET A 1 -3.27 13.03 6.58
CA MET A 1 -3.70 12.35 7.81
C MET A 1 -4.36 11.02 7.42
N ALA A 2 -3.58 9.95 7.26
CA ALA A 2 -4.12 8.61 7.07
C ALA A 2 -4.42 8.03 8.45
N THR A 3 -5.65 8.21 8.94
CA THR A 3 -6.13 7.48 10.10
C THR A 3 -6.23 6.00 9.67
N PRO A 4 -5.42 5.10 10.24
CA PRO A 4 -5.29 3.72 9.77
C PRO A 4 -6.56 2.89 9.99
N CYS A 5 -7.50 3.38 10.81
CA CYS A 5 -8.85 2.82 10.97
C CYS A 5 -9.82 3.20 9.83
N ALA A 6 -9.50 4.23 9.03
CA ALA A 6 -10.27 4.61 7.86
C ALA A 6 -9.60 4.19 6.54
N GLY A 7 -8.40 3.57 6.61
CA GLY A 7 -7.58 3.18 5.47
C GLY A 7 -8.31 2.48 4.32
N PRO A 8 -9.23 1.52 4.57
CA PRO A 8 -9.97 0.87 3.49
C PRO A 8 -10.98 1.80 2.81
N PHE A 9 -11.71 2.60 3.60
CA PHE A 9 -12.80 3.44 3.10
C PHE A 9 -12.28 4.76 2.49
N LEU A 10 -11.32 5.40 3.15
CA LEU A 10 -10.66 6.61 2.64
C LEU A 10 -9.69 6.27 1.49
N GLY A 11 -9.05 5.10 1.49
CA GLY A 11 -8.20 4.64 0.39
C GLY A 11 -8.99 4.40 -0.89
N ALA A 12 -10.14 3.72 -0.80
CA ALA A 12 -11.05 3.55 -1.93
C ALA A 12 -11.59 4.91 -2.45
N ALA A 13 -11.99 5.80 -1.53
CA ALA A 13 -12.50 7.13 -1.89
C ALA A 13 -11.43 8.01 -2.56
N LEU A 14 -10.19 8.02 -2.05
CA LEU A 14 -9.07 8.75 -2.63
C LEU A 14 -8.65 8.17 -3.98
N GLY A 15 -8.65 6.83 -4.12
CA GLY A 15 -8.41 6.16 -5.40
C GLY A 15 -9.42 6.56 -6.47
N THR A 16 -10.71 6.64 -6.12
CA THR A 16 -11.74 7.15 -7.03
C THR A 16 -11.64 8.66 -7.27
N ALA A 17 -11.19 9.45 -6.28
CA ALA A 17 -11.08 10.91 -6.42
C ALA A 17 -9.96 11.35 -7.36
N LEU A 18 -8.89 10.54 -7.53
CA LEU A 18 -7.83 10.84 -8.51
C LEU A 18 -8.30 10.67 -9.97
N VAL A 19 -9.34 9.88 -10.20
CA VAL A 19 -9.85 9.55 -11.53
C VAL A 19 -11.08 10.40 -11.91
N LEU A 20 -11.78 10.96 -10.92
CA LEU A 20 -13.01 11.74 -11.14
C LEU A 20 -12.76 13.26 -11.27
N PRO A 21 -13.59 13.99 -12.04
CA PRO A 21 -13.50 15.45 -12.18
C PRO A 21 -13.64 16.17 -10.82
N THR A 22 -12.93 17.28 -10.65
CA THR A 22 -12.75 18.02 -9.39
C THR A 22 -14.06 18.31 -8.63
N VAL A 23 -15.15 18.56 -9.37
CA VAL A 23 -16.48 18.82 -8.80
C VAL A 23 -17.08 17.58 -8.14
N ALA A 24 -16.89 16.40 -8.72
CA ALA A 24 -17.37 15.14 -8.14
C ALA A 24 -16.57 14.73 -6.90
N ALA A 25 -15.25 14.98 -6.89
CA ALA A 25 -14.41 14.78 -5.71
C ALA A 25 -14.91 15.64 -4.52
N ILE A 26 -15.19 16.94 -4.76
CA ILE A 26 -15.75 17.83 -3.73
C ILE A 26 -17.09 17.29 -3.22
N GLY A 27 -17.96 16.77 -4.10
CA GLY A 27 -19.24 16.17 -3.72
C GLY A 27 -19.10 14.94 -2.81
N VAL A 28 -18.16 14.04 -3.12
CA VAL A 28 -17.88 12.85 -2.29
C VAL A 28 -17.33 13.25 -0.93
N PHE A 29 -16.37 14.18 -0.87
CA PHE A 29 -15.84 14.67 0.41
C PHE A 29 -16.90 15.40 1.24
N ALA A 30 -17.78 16.18 0.60
CA ALA A 30 -18.89 16.84 1.27
C ALA A 30 -19.88 15.83 1.85
N MET A 31 -20.25 14.79 1.09
CA MET A 31 -21.15 13.72 1.54
C MET A 31 -20.53 12.88 2.67
N LEU A 32 -19.24 12.57 2.61
CA LEU A 32 -18.53 11.88 3.70
C LEU A 32 -18.49 12.73 4.98
N GLY A 33 -18.20 14.03 4.85
CA GLY A 33 -18.24 14.97 5.96
C GLY A 33 -19.64 15.08 6.57
N LEU A 34 -20.67 15.17 5.74
CA LEU A 34 -22.07 15.21 6.18
C LEU A 34 -22.49 13.90 6.83
N GLY A 35 -22.12 12.75 6.26
CA GLY A 35 -22.41 11.43 6.80
C GLY A 35 -21.78 11.20 8.17
N LEU A 36 -20.56 11.70 8.40
CA LEU A 36 -19.93 11.65 9.71
C LEU A 36 -20.53 12.66 10.70
N ALA A 37 -20.98 13.83 10.24
CA ALA A 37 -21.60 14.87 11.08
C ALA A 37 -23.04 14.54 11.49
N ILE A 38 -23.82 13.90 10.61
CA ILE A 38 -25.22 13.52 10.84
C ILE A 38 -25.44 12.76 12.16
N PRO A 39 -24.69 11.70 12.51
CA PRO A 39 -24.91 10.98 13.77
C PRO A 39 -24.60 11.86 14.98
N PHE A 40 -23.58 12.72 14.92
CA PHE A 40 -23.28 13.65 16.01
C PHE A 40 -24.35 14.74 16.19
N ILE A 41 -24.87 15.28 15.08
CA ILE A 41 -25.96 16.26 15.10
C ILE A 41 -27.25 15.61 15.61
N MET A 42 -27.53 14.38 15.19
CA MET A 42 -28.70 13.60 15.63
C MET A 42 -28.63 13.29 17.13
N ILE A 43 -27.45 12.94 17.66
CA ILE A 43 -27.21 12.76 19.10
C ILE A 43 -27.34 14.09 19.87
N ALA A 44 -26.93 15.21 19.26
CA ALA A 44 -27.03 16.53 19.88
C ALA A 44 -28.48 17.02 20.02
N PHE A 45 -29.37 16.66 19.08
CA PHE A 45 -30.79 17.06 19.06
C PHE A 45 -31.71 16.15 19.90
N VAL A 46 -31.29 14.93 20.25
CA VAL A 46 -32.11 13.98 21.03
C VAL A 46 -31.66 13.95 22.51
N PRO A 47 -32.32 14.71 23.41
CA PRO A 47 -31.95 14.77 24.83
C PRO A 47 -32.10 13.42 25.57
N ALA A 48 -32.97 12.54 25.08
CA ALA A 48 -33.16 11.19 25.62
C ALA A 48 -31.92 10.28 25.45
N LEU A 49 -31.11 10.50 24.40
CA LEU A 49 -29.88 9.76 24.15
C LEU A 49 -28.71 10.30 24.98
N ARG A 50 -28.67 11.63 25.20
CA ARG A 50 -27.77 12.28 26.17
C ARG A 50 -27.98 11.80 27.60
N ALA A 51 -29.22 11.53 28.01
CA ALA A 51 -29.53 11.03 29.34
C ALA A 51 -29.16 9.55 29.55
N LYS A 52 -29.06 8.77 28.46
CA LYS A 52 -28.67 7.35 28.48
C LYS A 52 -27.16 7.12 28.41
N LEU A 53 -26.39 8.17 28.09
CA LEU A 53 -24.94 8.10 28.11
C LEU A 53 -24.44 8.08 29.57
N PRO A 54 -23.69 7.03 29.98
CA PRO A 54 -23.16 6.94 31.33
C PRO A 54 -22.24 8.13 31.61
N ARG A 55 -22.31 8.69 32.82
CA ARG A 55 -21.49 9.83 33.22
C ARG A 55 -20.00 9.55 32.93
N PRO A 56 -19.23 10.53 32.43
CA PRO A 56 -17.80 10.35 32.17
C PRO A 56 -17.12 9.95 33.48
N GLY A 57 -16.63 8.71 33.51
CA GLY A 57 -16.09 8.06 34.71
C GLY A 57 -14.99 7.06 34.35
N PRO A 58 -14.62 6.15 35.28
CA PRO A 58 -13.51 5.22 35.09
C PRO A 58 -13.64 4.31 33.85
N TRP A 59 -14.88 4.06 33.39
CA TRP A 59 -15.16 3.30 32.18
C TRP A 59 -14.67 4.01 30.91
N MET A 60 -14.74 5.35 30.86
CA MET A 60 -14.23 6.15 29.73
C MET A 60 -12.70 6.01 29.60
N VAL A 61 -11.98 5.92 30.72
CA VAL A 61 -10.52 5.69 30.73
C VAL A 61 -10.16 4.29 30.24
N LYS A 62 -10.96 3.26 30.58
CA LYS A 62 -10.77 1.90 30.07
C LYS A 62 -11.06 1.81 28.56
N LEU A 63 -12.14 2.46 28.10
CA LEU A 63 -12.48 2.53 26.67
C LEU A 63 -11.41 3.31 25.88
N GLN A 64 -10.93 4.43 26.41
CA GLN A 64 -9.85 5.21 25.82
C GLN A 64 -8.54 4.40 25.74
N ARG A 65 -8.20 3.61 26.77
CA ARG A 65 -7.07 2.68 26.72
C ARG A 65 -7.29 1.55 25.71
N GLY A 66 -8.51 1.04 25.59
CA GLY A 66 -8.90 0.08 24.56
C GLY A 66 -8.71 0.63 23.14
N LEU A 67 -9.10 1.89 22.90
CA LEU A 67 -8.92 2.61 21.63
C LEU A 67 -7.47 3.07 21.40
N ALA A 68 -6.66 3.22 22.45
CA ALA A 68 -5.25 3.55 22.33
C ALA A 68 -4.43 2.37 21.77
N ILE A 69 -4.85 1.13 22.02
CA ILE A 69 -4.20 -0.09 21.50
C ILE A 69 -4.15 -0.12 19.96
N PRO A 70 -5.26 0.03 19.21
CA PRO A 70 -5.21 0.04 17.75
C PRO A 70 -4.44 1.24 17.19
N MET A 71 -4.47 2.39 17.86
CA MET A 71 -3.62 3.53 17.48
C MET A 71 -2.14 3.22 17.66
N GLY A 72 -1.75 2.60 18.79
CA GLY A 72 -0.37 2.16 19.04
C GLY A 72 0.10 1.09 18.04
N LEU A 73 -0.75 0.11 17.74
CA LEU A 73 -0.51 -0.90 16.71
C LEU A 73 -0.28 -0.27 15.34
N SER A 74 -1.05 0.76 15.00
CA SER A 74 -0.87 1.44 13.73
C SER A 74 0.36 2.34 13.67
N ALA A 75 0.79 2.91 14.80
CA ALA A 75 2.08 3.59 14.89
C ALA A 75 3.23 2.60 14.70
N LEU A 76 3.13 1.39 15.28
CA LEU A 76 4.09 0.31 15.06
C LEU A 76 4.09 -0.17 13.61
N ALA A 77 2.93 -0.32 12.97
CA ALA A 77 2.84 -0.68 11.56
C ALA A 77 3.44 0.41 10.65
N ALA A 78 3.21 1.69 10.96
CA ALA A 78 3.83 2.80 10.24
C ALA A 78 5.34 2.82 10.46
N LEU A 79 5.83 2.53 11.67
CA LEU A 79 7.26 2.45 11.98
C LEU A 79 7.91 1.28 11.23
N TRP A 80 7.26 0.12 11.21
CA TRP A 80 7.68 -1.05 10.45
C TRP A 80 7.70 -0.77 8.94
N LEU A 81 6.70 -0.04 8.43
CA LEU A 81 6.68 0.36 7.03
C LEU A 81 7.78 1.37 6.71
N LEU A 82 8.04 2.33 7.60
CA LEU A 82 9.13 3.30 7.45
C LEU A 82 10.49 2.62 7.42
N TRP A 83 10.65 1.57 8.25
CA TRP A 83 11.82 0.70 8.24
C TRP A 83 12.04 0.07 6.87
N ARG A 84 10.96 -0.45 6.28
CA ARG A 84 11.00 -1.14 5.01
C ARG A 84 11.18 -0.20 3.82
N LEU A 85 10.63 1.01 3.87
CA LEU A 85 10.69 2.00 2.79
C LEU A 85 12.02 2.76 2.71
N ALA A 86 12.74 2.92 3.83
CA ALA A 86 13.85 3.86 3.88
C ALA A 86 15.11 3.30 4.60
N GLY A 87 15.10 2.02 4.95
CA GLY A 87 16.22 1.32 5.58
C GLY A 87 16.45 1.70 7.05
N ASP A 88 17.42 1.03 7.69
CA ASP A 88 17.78 1.22 9.10
C ASP A 88 18.11 2.68 9.45
N THR A 89 18.74 3.40 8.52
CA THR A 89 19.18 4.79 8.70
C THR A 89 18.01 5.76 8.83
N ALA A 90 16.96 5.60 8.03
CA ALA A 90 15.77 6.45 8.12
C ALA A 90 14.90 6.12 9.33
N LEU A 91 14.87 4.86 9.79
CA LEU A 91 14.20 4.47 11.02
C LEU A 91 14.89 5.10 12.25
N ILE A 92 16.22 5.04 12.31
CA ILE A 92 17.00 5.67 13.39
C ILE A 92 16.83 7.19 13.36
N ALA A 93 16.87 7.81 12.18
CA ALA A 93 16.64 9.25 12.03
C ALA A 93 15.21 9.66 12.43
N GLY A 94 14.20 8.87 12.05
CA GLY A 94 12.80 9.10 12.41
C GLY A 94 12.55 8.96 13.92
N ILE A 95 13.09 7.92 14.56
CA ILE A 95 12.99 7.72 16.01
C ILE A 95 13.74 8.83 16.76
N ALA A 96 14.95 9.20 16.30
CA ALA A 96 15.72 10.29 16.90
C ALA A 96 15.00 11.65 16.77
N ALA A 97 14.36 11.92 15.63
CA ALA A 97 13.56 13.13 15.43
C ALA A 97 12.33 13.13 16.35
N MET A 98 11.62 12.00 16.48
CA MET A 98 10.44 11.89 17.34
C MET A 98 10.81 12.01 18.83
N ALA A 99 11.89 11.34 19.26
CA ALA A 99 12.42 11.43 20.61
C ALA A 99 12.91 12.86 20.92
N GLY A 100 13.58 13.51 19.96
CA GLY A 100 13.98 14.91 20.05
C GLY A 100 12.78 15.83 20.21
N LEU A 101 11.72 15.64 19.42
CA LEU A 101 10.51 16.47 19.46
C LEU A 101 9.77 16.31 20.79
N VAL A 102 9.64 15.08 21.31
CA VAL A 102 9.07 14.82 22.64
C VAL A 102 9.92 15.45 23.74
N PHE A 103 11.25 15.32 23.65
CA PHE A 103 12.18 15.91 24.61
C PHE A 103 12.11 17.46 24.61
N PHE A 104 12.05 18.07 23.44
CA PHE A 104 11.93 19.53 23.28
C PHE A 104 10.56 20.06 23.73
N LEU A 105 9.46 19.34 23.48
CA LEU A 105 8.14 19.70 24.00
C LEU A 105 8.06 19.56 25.53
N TRP A 106 8.65 18.51 26.09
CA TRP A 106 8.75 18.32 27.53
C TRP A 106 9.56 19.43 28.20
N MET A 107 10.66 19.86 27.58
CA MET A 107 11.48 20.96 28.05
C MET A 107 10.79 22.33 27.89
N GLY A 108 10.06 22.54 26.79
CA GLY A 108 9.23 23.73 26.56
C GLY A 108 8.05 23.86 27.53
N SER A 109 7.45 22.74 27.93
CA SER A 109 6.42 22.69 28.98
C SER A 109 6.96 23.04 30.37
N ARG A 110 8.26 22.83 30.63
CA ARG A 110 8.93 23.18 31.88
C ARG A 110 9.44 24.62 31.91
N ARG A 111 9.72 25.24 30.74
CA ARG A 111 10.23 26.62 30.63
C ARG A 111 9.62 27.37 29.42
N PRO A 112 8.61 28.24 29.63
CA PRO A 112 7.81 28.84 28.54
C PRO A 112 8.58 29.79 27.61
N GLY A 113 9.75 30.30 28.02
CA GLY A 113 10.60 31.16 27.17
C GLY A 113 11.47 30.40 26.17
N LEU A 114 11.81 29.14 26.45
CA LEU A 114 12.72 28.34 25.61
C LEU A 114 11.97 27.44 24.61
N GLY A 115 10.66 27.25 24.82
CA GLY A 115 9.82 26.37 24.00
C GLY A 115 9.72 26.78 22.54
N ARG A 116 9.75 28.08 22.22
CA ARG A 116 9.69 28.56 20.83
C ARG A 116 11.00 28.33 20.06
N VAL A 117 12.14 28.48 20.73
CA VAL A 117 13.46 28.21 20.14
C VAL A 117 13.66 26.70 19.97
N ALA A 118 13.26 25.91 20.96
CA ALA A 118 13.22 24.45 20.90
C ALA A 118 12.36 23.94 19.74
N LEU A 119 11.16 24.51 19.55
CA LEU A 119 10.28 24.16 18.44
C LEU A 119 10.90 24.54 17.08
N ALA A 120 11.47 25.74 16.96
CA ALA A 120 12.10 26.21 15.72
C ALA A 120 13.32 25.35 15.34
N VAL A 121 14.14 24.96 16.31
CA VAL A 121 15.29 24.07 16.09
C VAL A 121 14.84 22.65 15.75
N GLY A 122 13.81 22.13 16.42
CA GLY A 122 13.24 20.81 16.12
C GLY A 122 12.63 20.74 14.71
N VAL A 123 11.90 21.79 14.30
CA VAL A 123 11.38 21.91 12.93
C VAL A 123 12.51 22.07 11.92
N GLY A 124 13.54 22.87 12.23
CA GLY A 124 14.71 23.04 11.37
C GLY A 124 15.49 21.74 11.14
N LEU A 125 15.70 20.95 12.20
CA LEU A 125 16.33 19.63 12.12
C LEU A 125 15.47 18.61 11.37
N ALA A 126 14.15 18.64 11.53
CA ALA A 126 13.25 17.77 10.78
C ALA A 126 13.26 18.09 9.27
N ILE A 127 13.29 19.38 8.91
CA ILE A 127 13.39 19.83 7.52
C ILE A 127 14.76 19.48 6.94
N ALA A 128 15.85 19.74 7.68
CA ALA A 128 17.20 19.37 7.25
C ALA A 128 17.34 17.85 7.08
N GLY A 129 16.78 17.05 7.99
CA GLY A 129 16.73 15.60 7.87
C GLY A 129 15.97 15.15 6.62
N ALA A 130 14.84 15.77 6.30
CA ALA A 130 14.07 15.45 5.08
C ALA A 130 14.80 15.82 3.77
N VAL A 131 15.61 16.88 3.78
CA VAL A 131 16.36 17.36 2.60
C VAL A 131 17.69 16.61 2.41
N PHE A 132 18.33 16.18 3.50
CA PHE A 132 19.60 15.45 3.49
C PHE A 132 19.43 13.94 3.68
N LEU A 133 18.22 13.39 3.44
CA LEU A 133 18.05 11.94 3.34
C LEU A 133 18.97 11.46 2.20
N PRO A 134 19.98 10.62 2.48
CA PRO A 134 20.89 10.14 1.44
C PRO A 134 20.10 9.42 0.36
N ASP A 135 20.62 9.47 -0.88
CA ASP A 135 20.11 8.67 -1.98
C ASP A 135 19.96 7.22 -1.51
N ARG A 136 18.74 6.73 -1.62
CA ARG A 136 18.30 5.48 -1.03
C ARG A 136 19.20 4.38 -1.58
N PRO A 137 19.79 3.51 -0.73
CA PRO A 137 20.25 2.23 -1.25
C PRO A 137 19.00 1.56 -1.78
N SER A 138 18.97 1.29 -3.08
CA SER A 138 18.04 0.36 -3.70
C SER A 138 18.14 -0.92 -2.88
N THR A 139 17.21 -1.08 -1.95
CA THR A 139 17.08 -2.34 -1.23
C THR A 139 16.63 -3.28 -2.32
N GLU A 140 17.57 -4.11 -2.76
CA GLU A 140 17.34 -5.18 -3.71
C GLU A 140 16.05 -5.87 -3.29
N ALA A 141 14.99 -5.62 -4.07
CA ALA A 141 13.66 -6.13 -3.75
C ALA A 141 13.82 -7.63 -3.52
N ALA A 142 13.24 -8.17 -2.46
CA ALA A 142 13.31 -9.60 -2.19
C ALA A 142 12.46 -10.33 -3.23
N ILE A 143 13.05 -10.56 -4.41
CA ILE A 143 12.42 -11.24 -5.54
C ILE A 143 12.29 -12.72 -5.15
N PRO A 144 11.10 -13.31 -5.25
CA PRO A 144 10.93 -14.74 -4.98
C PRO A 144 11.68 -15.61 -5.98
N ASP A 145 12.20 -16.75 -5.55
CA ASP A 145 12.98 -17.67 -6.41
C ASP A 145 12.28 -18.12 -7.71
N PHE A 146 10.94 -18.07 -7.74
CA PHE A 146 10.13 -18.46 -8.91
C PHE A 146 9.85 -17.30 -9.88
N ALA A 147 10.33 -16.09 -9.60
CA ALA A 147 10.06 -14.89 -10.40
C ALA A 147 11.34 -14.11 -10.68
N GLU A 148 11.34 -13.38 -11.78
CA GLU A 148 12.43 -12.49 -12.18
C GLU A 148 12.01 -11.01 -12.02
N PRO A 149 12.97 -10.07 -11.85
CA PRO A 149 12.64 -8.65 -11.83
C PRO A 149 11.98 -8.25 -13.14
N TRP A 150 10.90 -7.49 -13.04
CA TRP A 150 10.24 -6.95 -14.21
C TRP A 150 11.11 -5.91 -14.91
N SER A 151 11.29 -6.08 -16.22
CA SER A 151 11.69 -5.04 -17.15
C SER A 151 10.94 -5.23 -18.47
N GLU A 152 10.74 -4.15 -19.22
CA GLU A 152 10.07 -4.24 -20.54
C GLU A 152 10.84 -5.17 -21.49
N ASP A 153 12.18 -5.09 -21.46
CA ASP A 153 13.06 -5.92 -22.29
C ASP A 153 12.97 -7.42 -21.90
N ALA A 154 12.94 -7.75 -20.61
CA ALA A 154 12.84 -9.15 -20.16
C ALA A 154 11.48 -9.76 -20.52
N VAL A 155 10.39 -8.99 -20.38
CA VAL A 155 9.06 -9.43 -20.81
C VAL A 155 9.00 -9.59 -22.32
N ALA A 156 9.60 -8.68 -23.09
CA ALA A 156 9.66 -8.80 -24.54
C ALA A 156 10.44 -10.04 -24.99
N ALA A 157 11.61 -10.30 -24.41
CA ALA A 157 12.43 -11.47 -24.69
C ALA A 157 11.68 -12.79 -24.43
N ALA A 158 11.05 -12.93 -23.26
CA ALA A 158 10.25 -14.12 -22.94
C ALA A 158 9.07 -14.32 -23.90
N ARG A 159 8.49 -13.23 -24.41
CA ARG A 159 7.42 -13.30 -25.42
C ARG A 159 7.94 -13.71 -26.80
N GLU A 160 9.12 -13.25 -27.18
CA GLU A 160 9.79 -13.66 -28.44
C GLU A 160 10.17 -15.14 -28.43
N GLU A 161 10.52 -15.69 -27.27
CA GLU A 161 10.73 -17.12 -27.04
C GLU A 161 9.43 -17.95 -27.16
N GLY A 162 8.27 -17.30 -27.28
CA GLY A 162 6.97 -17.95 -27.40
C GLY A 162 6.42 -18.49 -26.07
N ARG A 163 7.05 -18.15 -24.95
CA ARG A 163 6.63 -18.60 -23.62
C ARG A 163 5.42 -17.79 -23.14
N PRO A 164 4.46 -18.41 -22.43
CA PRO A 164 3.44 -17.65 -21.72
C PRO A 164 4.12 -16.82 -20.62
N VAL A 165 3.69 -15.57 -20.44
CA VAL A 165 4.30 -14.66 -19.45
C VAL A 165 3.25 -14.22 -18.45
N PHE A 166 3.56 -14.32 -17.16
CA PHE A 166 2.77 -13.75 -16.07
C PHE A 166 3.55 -12.62 -15.41
N VAL A 167 3.00 -11.40 -15.46
CA VAL A 167 3.59 -10.23 -14.82
C VAL A 167 2.68 -9.78 -13.69
N TYR A 168 3.24 -9.57 -12.50
CA TYR A 168 2.50 -8.96 -11.41
C TYR A 168 3.25 -7.79 -10.77
N PHE A 169 2.56 -6.67 -10.63
CA PHE A 169 3.04 -5.50 -9.93
C PHE A 169 2.54 -5.53 -8.50
N THR A 170 3.48 -5.47 -7.55
CA THR A 170 3.21 -5.58 -6.12
C THR A 170 3.82 -4.41 -5.36
N ALA A 171 3.43 -4.27 -4.09
CA ALA A 171 4.12 -3.40 -3.15
C ALA A 171 3.95 -3.94 -1.73
N ASP A 172 4.88 -3.59 -0.86
CA ASP A 172 4.90 -4.05 0.53
C ASP A 172 3.82 -3.43 1.41
N TRP A 173 3.39 -2.22 1.07
CA TRP A 173 2.25 -1.54 1.70
C TRP A 173 0.90 -2.01 1.13
N CYS A 174 0.90 -2.80 0.05
CA CYS A 174 -0.32 -3.26 -0.61
C CYS A 174 -0.83 -4.57 0.01
N LEU A 175 -1.82 -4.45 0.91
CA LEU A 175 -2.42 -5.61 1.59
C LEU A 175 -3.02 -6.62 0.60
N THR A 176 -3.79 -6.15 -0.38
CA THR A 176 -4.42 -7.01 -1.39
C THR A 176 -3.37 -7.78 -2.19
N CYS A 177 -2.26 -7.13 -2.54
CA CYS A 177 -1.15 -7.76 -3.24
C CYS A 177 -0.58 -8.93 -2.42
N LYS A 178 -0.29 -8.71 -1.13
CA LYS A 178 0.26 -9.77 -0.27
C LYS A 178 -0.73 -10.89 0.05
N VAL A 179 -2.03 -10.61 0.08
CA VAL A 179 -3.07 -11.63 0.20
C VAL A 179 -3.11 -12.49 -1.07
N ASN A 180 -3.18 -11.88 -2.25
CA ASN A 180 -3.19 -12.60 -3.53
C ASN A 180 -1.90 -13.40 -3.75
N GLU A 181 -0.75 -12.82 -3.41
CA GLU A 181 0.53 -13.54 -3.44
C GLU A 181 0.45 -14.83 -2.61
N ARG A 182 -0.05 -14.78 -1.38
CA ARG A 182 -0.13 -15.95 -0.49
C ARG A 182 -1.24 -16.94 -0.83
N THR A 183 -2.32 -16.47 -1.45
CA THR A 183 -3.54 -17.29 -1.65
C THR A 183 -3.69 -17.82 -3.06
N ALA A 184 -3.10 -17.17 -4.06
CA ALA A 184 -3.19 -17.54 -5.46
C ALA A 184 -1.82 -17.81 -6.11
N ILE A 185 -0.83 -16.92 -5.95
CA ILE A 185 0.43 -17.00 -6.72
C ILE A 185 1.42 -18.00 -6.10
N LYS A 186 1.75 -17.84 -4.80
CA LYS A 186 2.74 -18.64 -4.06
C LYS A 186 2.18 -19.99 -3.57
N ARG A 187 1.18 -20.52 -4.27
CA ARG A 187 0.59 -21.83 -3.96
C ARG A 187 1.29 -22.88 -4.79
N GLN A 188 1.59 -24.02 -4.17
CA GLN A 188 2.30 -25.11 -4.84
C GLN A 188 1.65 -25.48 -6.18
N ALA A 189 0.33 -25.69 -6.20
CA ALA A 189 -0.38 -26.01 -7.43
C ALA A 189 -0.28 -24.95 -8.53
N THR A 190 -0.14 -23.66 -8.20
CA THR A 190 0.10 -22.60 -9.19
C THR A 190 1.54 -22.66 -9.70
N LEU A 191 2.50 -22.83 -8.79
CA LEU A 191 3.92 -22.94 -9.14
C LEU A 191 4.17 -24.16 -10.02
N ASP A 192 3.61 -25.32 -9.65
CA ASP A 192 3.68 -26.56 -10.44
C ASP A 192 3.08 -26.33 -11.84
N ALA A 193 1.90 -25.68 -11.92
CA ALA A 193 1.27 -25.39 -13.21
C ALA A 193 2.07 -24.40 -14.06
N PHE A 194 2.76 -23.44 -13.43
CA PHE A 194 3.64 -22.50 -14.12
C PHE A 194 4.90 -23.20 -14.64
N GLU A 195 5.49 -24.10 -13.86
CA GLU A 195 6.64 -24.91 -14.27
C GLU A 195 6.26 -25.86 -15.42
N ASP A 196 5.15 -26.58 -15.29
CA ASP A 196 4.63 -27.52 -16.32
C ASP A 196 4.34 -26.84 -17.66
N ALA A 197 3.93 -25.56 -17.63
CA ALA A 197 3.59 -24.77 -18.81
C ALA A 197 4.72 -23.85 -19.28
N ASP A 198 5.89 -23.93 -18.65
CA ASP A 198 7.05 -23.04 -18.86
C ASP A 198 6.66 -21.55 -18.89
N VAL A 199 5.92 -21.11 -17.87
CA VAL A 199 5.48 -19.73 -17.71
C VAL A 199 6.63 -18.88 -17.17
N ALA A 200 7.03 -17.85 -17.91
CA ALA A 200 7.94 -16.83 -17.41
C ALA A 200 7.20 -15.90 -16.44
N VAL A 201 7.67 -15.82 -15.19
CA VAL A 201 7.04 -14.98 -14.16
C VAL A 201 7.91 -13.78 -13.86
N PHE A 202 7.35 -12.57 -13.99
CA PHE A 202 8.03 -11.33 -13.65
C PHE A 202 7.31 -10.57 -12.54
N VAL A 203 8.08 -10.02 -11.61
CA VAL A 203 7.59 -9.20 -10.50
C VAL A 203 8.10 -7.76 -10.62
N GLY A 204 7.17 -6.80 -10.66
CA GLY A 204 7.48 -5.39 -10.52
C GLY A 204 7.20 -4.93 -9.10
N ASP A 205 8.24 -4.74 -8.29
CA ASP A 205 8.08 -4.18 -6.94
C ASP A 205 7.99 -2.64 -7.00
N TRP A 206 6.81 -2.10 -6.73
CA TRP A 206 6.53 -0.66 -6.70
C TRP A 206 6.43 -0.14 -5.26
N THR A 207 7.15 -0.77 -4.32
CA THR A 207 7.18 -0.33 -2.91
C THR A 207 7.76 1.07 -2.74
N ASP A 208 8.79 1.40 -3.51
CA ASP A 208 9.54 2.66 -3.45
C ASP A 208 9.09 3.71 -4.48
N GLY A 209 8.22 3.31 -5.41
CA GLY A 209 7.71 4.17 -6.48
C GLY A 209 8.64 4.24 -7.70
N ASP A 210 9.29 3.14 -8.10
CA ASP A 210 10.17 3.07 -9.27
C ASP A 210 9.59 3.83 -10.50
N PRO A 211 10.36 4.73 -11.13
CA PRO A 211 9.86 5.59 -12.20
C PRO A 211 9.61 4.85 -13.53
N ALA A 212 10.27 3.72 -13.79
CA ALA A 212 9.98 2.90 -14.97
C ALA A 212 8.64 2.17 -14.80
N ILE A 213 8.41 1.55 -13.64
CA ILE A 213 7.13 0.92 -13.31
C ILE A 213 6.00 1.97 -13.31
N THR A 214 6.25 3.15 -12.75
CA THR A 214 5.27 4.24 -12.70
C THR A 214 4.81 4.63 -14.11
N ARG A 215 5.76 4.86 -15.05
CA ARG A 215 5.44 5.19 -16.44
C ARG A 215 4.64 4.09 -17.14
N PHE A 216 5.00 2.82 -16.88
CA PHE A 216 4.28 1.68 -17.44
C PHE A 216 2.83 1.60 -16.93
N LEU A 217 2.62 1.74 -15.61
CA LEU A 217 1.29 1.76 -15.00
C LEU A 217 0.44 2.93 -15.49
N GLU A 218 1.02 4.12 -15.60
CA GLU A 218 0.35 5.31 -16.15
C GLU A 218 -0.07 5.10 -17.61
N GLY A 219 0.76 4.44 -18.43
CA GLY A 219 0.42 4.07 -19.80
C GLY A 219 -0.81 3.16 -19.89
N MET A 220 -1.02 2.30 -18.88
CA MET A 220 -2.21 1.46 -18.74
C MET A 220 -3.39 2.18 -18.05
N GLN A 221 -3.28 3.48 -17.76
CA GLN A 221 -4.26 4.25 -17.00
C GLN A 221 -4.52 3.68 -15.59
N ARG A 222 -3.50 3.05 -15.00
CA ARG A 222 -3.53 2.52 -13.63
C ARG A 222 -2.68 3.40 -12.72
N ALA A 223 -3.29 3.93 -11.68
CA ALA A 223 -2.61 4.80 -10.70
C ALA A 223 -2.11 4.03 -9.46
N ALA A 224 -2.32 2.72 -9.38
CA ALA A 224 -1.96 1.91 -8.21
C ALA A 224 -1.83 0.42 -8.52
N VAL A 225 -1.09 -0.27 -7.66
CA VAL A 225 -1.05 -1.74 -7.54
C VAL A 225 -2.24 -2.26 -6.70
N PRO A 226 -2.69 -3.52 -6.89
CA PRO A 226 -2.13 -4.55 -7.76
C PRO A 226 -2.53 -4.39 -9.23
N VAL A 227 -1.59 -4.73 -10.12
CA VAL A 227 -1.85 -4.97 -11.54
C VAL A 227 -1.28 -6.33 -11.91
N TYR A 228 -2.07 -7.13 -12.61
CA TYR A 228 -1.73 -8.49 -13.01
C TYR A 228 -1.95 -8.61 -14.52
N LEU A 229 -0.92 -9.03 -15.25
CA LEU A 229 -0.97 -9.18 -16.70
C LEU A 229 -0.63 -10.62 -17.06
N TRP A 230 -1.43 -11.19 -17.96
CA TRP A 230 -1.19 -12.51 -18.54
C TRP A 230 -0.97 -12.36 -20.04
N TYR A 231 0.19 -12.77 -20.51
CA TYR A 231 0.51 -12.88 -21.93
C TYR A 231 0.45 -14.35 -22.32
N ALA A 232 -0.60 -14.77 -23.02
CA ALA A 232 -0.57 -16.08 -23.66
C ALA A 232 0.41 -16.06 -24.84
N SER A 233 1.03 -17.21 -25.15
CA SER A 233 1.96 -17.35 -26.27
C SER A 233 1.39 -16.75 -27.56
N GLY A 234 2.10 -15.77 -28.13
CA GLY A 234 1.72 -15.07 -29.36
C GLY A 234 0.51 -14.13 -29.27
N ARG A 235 0.01 -13.82 -28.07
CA ARG A 235 -1.12 -12.88 -27.86
C ARG A 235 -0.69 -11.61 -27.12
N GLU A 236 -1.56 -10.60 -27.18
CA GLU A 236 -1.43 -9.38 -26.37
C GLU A 236 -1.75 -9.63 -24.90
N ALA A 237 -1.43 -8.64 -24.05
CA ALA A 237 -1.64 -8.69 -22.62
C ALA A 237 -3.14 -8.78 -22.28
N GLU A 238 -3.52 -9.77 -21.49
CA GLU A 238 -4.80 -9.81 -20.80
C GLU A 238 -4.62 -9.25 -19.38
N GLU A 239 -5.34 -8.19 -19.05
CA GLU A 239 -5.37 -7.67 -17.68
C GLU A 239 -6.28 -8.54 -16.80
N LEU A 240 -5.75 -9.07 -15.70
CA LEU A 240 -6.51 -9.87 -14.75
C LEU A 240 -7.20 -8.99 -13.69
N PRO A 241 -8.30 -9.48 -13.08
CA PRO A 241 -8.96 -8.78 -11.98
C PRO A 241 -8.03 -8.52 -10.78
N GLN A 242 -8.36 -7.50 -9.99
CA GLN A 242 -7.58 -7.16 -8.78
C GLN A 242 -7.60 -8.24 -7.69
N VAL A 243 -8.61 -9.12 -7.71
CA VAL A 243 -8.68 -10.31 -6.86
C VAL A 243 -8.51 -11.52 -7.76
N ILE A 244 -7.38 -12.19 -7.60
CA ILE A 244 -7.04 -13.40 -8.36
C ILE A 244 -7.21 -14.63 -7.48
N THR A 245 -7.53 -15.75 -8.11
CA THR A 245 -7.64 -17.05 -7.45
C THR A 245 -6.60 -18.01 -8.03
N GLN A 246 -6.28 -19.05 -7.25
CA GLN A 246 -5.39 -20.12 -7.67
C GLN A 246 -5.86 -20.77 -8.98
N ASP A 247 -7.16 -21.11 -9.07
CA ASP A 247 -7.73 -21.80 -10.22
C ASP A 247 -7.61 -20.96 -11.51
N MET A 248 -7.78 -19.63 -11.42
CA MET A 248 -7.64 -18.74 -12.57
C MET A 248 -6.24 -18.75 -13.18
N LEU A 249 -5.20 -18.91 -12.36
CA LEU A 249 -3.80 -18.95 -12.81
C LEU A 249 -3.46 -20.34 -13.37
N VAL A 250 -3.88 -21.39 -12.68
CA VAL A 250 -3.68 -22.78 -13.10
C VAL A 250 -4.35 -23.05 -14.44
N GLU A 251 -5.61 -22.64 -14.60
CA GLU A 251 -6.36 -22.83 -15.85
C GLU A 251 -5.66 -22.15 -17.03
N ARG A 252 -5.15 -20.92 -16.82
CA ARG A 252 -4.42 -20.16 -17.84
C ARG A 252 -3.12 -20.85 -18.24
N ALA A 253 -2.33 -21.30 -17.26
CA ALA A 253 -1.09 -22.02 -17.51
C ALA A 253 -1.35 -23.30 -18.32
N GLN A 254 -2.32 -24.12 -17.90
CA GLN A 254 -2.71 -25.35 -18.61
C GLN A 254 -3.26 -25.07 -20.01
N SER A 255 -3.99 -23.96 -20.20
CA SER A 255 -4.52 -23.58 -21.52
C SER A 255 -3.42 -23.19 -22.51
N SER A 256 -2.34 -22.57 -22.02
CA SER A 256 -1.17 -22.22 -22.82
C SER A 256 -0.36 -23.47 -23.18
N ALA A 257 -0.12 -24.37 -22.22
CA ALA A 257 0.59 -25.63 -22.46
C ALA A 257 -0.09 -26.50 -23.54
N ARG A 258 -1.42 -26.62 -23.49
CA ARG A 258 -2.19 -27.38 -24.50
C ARG A 258 -2.02 -26.82 -25.91
N LYS A 259 -1.91 -25.51 -26.08
CA LYS A 259 -1.79 -24.89 -27.41
C LYS A 259 -0.40 -25.07 -28.03
N THR A 260 0.66 -25.07 -27.22
CA THR A 260 2.03 -25.33 -27.68
C THR A 260 2.19 -26.76 -28.20
N SER A 261 1.36 -27.72 -27.73
CA SER A 261 1.40 -29.12 -28.17
C SER A 261 0.69 -29.41 -29.50
N LEU A 262 -0.08 -28.47 -30.07
CA LEU A 262 -0.70 -28.65 -31.38
C LEU A 262 0.26 -28.17 -32.48
N PRO A 263 0.59 -29.01 -33.49
CA PRO A 263 1.48 -28.60 -34.57
C PRO A 263 0.85 -27.44 -35.38
N PRO A 264 1.65 -26.50 -35.89
CA PRO A 264 1.15 -25.46 -36.78
C PRO A 264 0.60 -26.10 -38.06
N THR A 265 -0.68 -25.84 -38.34
CA THR A 265 -1.32 -26.15 -39.64
C THR A 265 -0.95 -25.12 -40.70
#